data_AF-A0A8C0H7E5-F1
#
_entry.id   AF-A0A8C0H7E5-F1
#
_cell.length_a   1.000
_cell.length_b   1.000
_cell.length_c   1.000
_cell.angle_alpha   90.00
_cell.angle_beta   90.00
_cell.angle_gamma   90.00
#
_symmetry.space_group_name_H-M   'P 1'
#
loop_
_entity.id
_entity.type
_entity.pdbx_description
1 polymer ?
#
loop_
_entity_poly.entity_id
_entity_poly.type
_entity_poly.pdbx_seq_one_letter_code
_entity_poly.pdbx_strand_id
1 'polypeptide(L)'
;MDLRKDGFIIKNTNGEVVFRLAFQSGTLDLESCSKEGEILTCTRSDRGKLNFFIQTVKPKDTVMCYRVRWEEFVADTVVEHTMFWEDAHWYGGCEMSVQHWPIRLPGYQEPMPFVTSDVYSFRGSFGGILERYWLSSKAAAIKINDSVPFHLGFNASERSLFFQARYKDSPYKPPLGQQPFPELSYRVCVGSDVTSIHKYMVRRYFNKPSKIPAENAFRYPIWSTWALYKNDIDQDKLLRFAEKIKKYRFNCSHIEIDDTYTQTYGDFDFDPVKFPNVTEMFKTLKKEGFKVTLWTHPFINYNSSNFGVGIERQLFIKEPTGKLPAMVKWWNGIGAILDFTNPTAREWFQSHLKQLRSKYGIASFKFDAGEVSYLPKQFSSFRPLSDPSIWSRRYTEMAIPFYELAEVRVGYQSQNISCFFRIIDRDSVWGYELGLKSLIPTVLTISMLGYPFIKTEMIGGNFFPNKTEGAVEIPDQELYIRWLELSAFMPSMQFSIPPWLYDKEVIEIAQKFTELHESLVAPLLLELAGEVTDTGDPIIRPIWWISPRDE
;
A
#
# COMPACT_ATOMS: atom_id res chain seq x y z
N MET A 1 13.98 -0.46 -30.97
CA MET A 1 13.06 0.66 -30.72
C MET A 1 13.00 1.51 -31.98
N ASP A 2 11.82 1.96 -32.36
CA ASP A 2 11.57 2.87 -33.48
C ASP A 2 11.07 4.20 -32.90
N LEU A 3 11.93 5.24 -32.94
CA LEU A 3 11.64 6.58 -32.45
C LEU A 3 10.98 7.39 -33.56
N ARG A 4 9.90 8.09 -33.22
CA ARG A 4 9.14 8.97 -34.10
C ARG A 4 9.08 10.36 -33.50
N LYS A 5 8.66 11.34 -34.31
CA LYS A 5 8.54 12.73 -33.87
C LYS A 5 7.58 12.89 -32.68
N ASP A 6 6.56 12.03 -32.60
CA ASP A 6 5.44 12.09 -31.68
C ASP A 6 5.42 10.93 -30.68
N GLY A 7 6.49 10.15 -30.57
CA GLY A 7 6.54 9.02 -29.64
C GLY A 7 7.55 7.95 -30.05
N PHE A 8 7.43 6.76 -29.48
CA PHE A 8 8.22 5.61 -29.90
C PHE A 8 7.46 4.30 -29.74
N ILE A 9 7.91 3.30 -30.48
CA ILE A 9 7.46 1.91 -30.34
C ILE A 9 8.64 0.99 -30.05
N ILE A 10 8.40 -0.01 -29.22
CA ILE A 10 9.33 -1.12 -29.00
C ILE A 10 8.70 -2.37 -29.59
N LYS A 11 9.49 -3.04 -30.42
CA LYS A 11 9.15 -4.32 -31.03
C LYS A 11 9.96 -5.45 -30.40
N ASN A 12 9.38 -6.63 -30.26
CA ASN A 12 10.13 -7.83 -29.89
C ASN A 12 10.99 -8.33 -31.07
N THR A 13 11.72 -9.43 -30.87
CA THR A 13 12.56 -10.05 -31.90
C THR A 13 11.78 -10.53 -33.12
N ASN A 14 10.48 -10.79 -32.97
CA ASN A 14 9.58 -11.22 -34.05
C ASN A 14 8.97 -10.03 -34.81
N GLY A 15 9.30 -8.80 -34.42
CA GLY A 15 8.79 -7.58 -35.06
C GLY A 15 7.42 -7.10 -34.56
N GLU A 16 6.82 -7.78 -33.59
CA GLU A 16 5.54 -7.41 -32.99
C GLU A 16 5.71 -6.24 -32.02
N VAL A 17 4.75 -5.32 -32.00
CA VAL A 17 4.75 -4.19 -31.07
C VAL A 17 4.42 -4.69 -29.66
N VAL A 18 5.35 -4.49 -28.72
CA VAL A 18 5.18 -4.86 -27.30
C VAL A 18 4.96 -3.66 -26.39
N PHE A 19 5.30 -2.46 -26.88
CA PHE A 19 5.12 -1.21 -26.15
C PHE A 19 4.99 -0.04 -27.12
N ARG A 20 4.04 0.85 -26.85
CA ARG A 20 3.84 2.10 -27.58
C ARG A 20 3.62 3.24 -26.62
N LEU A 21 4.29 4.35 -26.90
CA LEU A 21 4.13 5.59 -26.15
C LEU A 21 4.12 6.80 -27.10
N ALA A 22 3.21 7.73 -26.87
CA ALA A 22 3.09 8.98 -27.61
C ALA A 22 3.45 10.18 -26.72
N PHE A 23 4.03 11.21 -27.31
CA PHE A 23 4.34 12.48 -26.67
C PHE A 23 3.16 13.43 -26.87
N GLN A 24 2.60 13.98 -25.79
CA GLN A 24 1.50 14.95 -25.85
C GLN A 24 1.99 16.39 -25.70
N SER A 25 3.10 16.60 -24.98
CA SER A 25 3.67 17.93 -24.74
C SER A 25 4.49 18.52 -25.88
N GLY A 26 4.53 17.87 -27.05
CA GLY A 26 5.21 18.37 -28.24
C GLY A 26 5.79 17.27 -29.11
N THR A 27 6.48 17.68 -30.18
CA THR A 27 7.17 16.77 -31.09
C THR A 27 8.67 17.04 -31.13
N LEU A 28 9.44 15.97 -31.36
CA LEU A 28 10.88 16.04 -31.56
C LEU A 28 11.20 16.48 -32.99
N ASP A 29 12.26 17.27 -33.13
CA ASP A 29 12.96 17.45 -34.40
C ASP A 29 13.91 16.27 -34.61
N LEU A 30 13.52 15.34 -35.49
CA LEU A 30 14.32 14.15 -35.74
C LEU A 30 15.64 14.47 -36.48
N GLU A 31 15.72 15.60 -37.18
CA GLU A 31 16.96 16.02 -37.87
C GLU A 31 18.00 16.55 -36.87
N SER A 32 17.55 17.06 -35.72
CA SER A 32 18.43 17.49 -34.61
C SER A 32 19.04 16.33 -33.82
N CYS A 33 18.56 15.09 -34.03
CA CYS A 33 18.96 13.96 -33.21
C CYS A 33 20.43 13.60 -33.44
N SER A 34 21.20 13.51 -32.35
CA SER A 34 22.59 13.05 -32.36
C SER A 34 22.75 11.84 -31.46
N LYS A 35 23.57 10.88 -31.89
CA LYS A 35 23.85 9.65 -31.13
C LYS A 35 25.30 9.65 -30.67
N GLU A 36 25.51 9.62 -29.36
CA GLU A 36 26.82 9.46 -28.74
C GLU A 36 26.82 8.19 -27.89
N GLY A 37 27.53 7.15 -28.37
CA GLY A 37 27.49 5.82 -27.77
C GLY A 37 26.08 5.25 -27.73
N GLU A 38 25.58 4.98 -26.52
CA GLU A 38 24.24 4.42 -26.26
C GLU A 38 23.16 5.48 -26.03
N ILE A 39 23.50 6.77 -26.10
CA ILE A 39 22.61 7.88 -25.83
C ILE A 39 22.22 8.55 -27.15
N LEU A 40 20.92 8.67 -27.38
CA LEU A 40 20.33 9.44 -28.46
C LEU A 40 19.71 10.70 -27.85
N THR A 41 20.13 11.87 -28.29
CA THR A 41 19.65 13.18 -27.81
C THR A 41 19.00 13.92 -28.96
N CYS A 42 17.83 14.52 -28.73
CA CYS A 42 17.10 15.30 -29.73
C CYS A 42 16.60 16.61 -29.12
N THR A 43 16.34 17.61 -29.96
CA THR A 43 15.68 18.86 -29.57
C THR A 43 14.22 18.90 -30.01
N ARG A 44 13.46 19.88 -29.52
CA ARG A 44 12.05 20.09 -29.88
C ARG A 44 11.93 20.72 -31.27
N SER A 45 10.83 20.43 -31.98
CA SER A 45 10.59 20.95 -33.33
C SER A 45 10.04 22.39 -33.38
N ASP A 46 9.61 22.96 -32.26
CA ASP A 46 9.13 24.35 -32.15
C ASP A 46 10.02 25.22 -31.23
N ARG A 47 9.69 26.50 -31.03
CA ARG A 47 10.49 27.41 -30.21
C ARG A 47 10.46 27.01 -28.73
N GLY A 48 11.61 26.58 -28.20
CA GLY A 48 11.91 26.47 -26.77
C GLY A 48 13.08 25.52 -26.52
N LYS A 49 13.63 25.55 -25.30
CA LYS A 49 14.69 24.61 -24.91
C LYS A 49 14.02 23.36 -24.34
N LEU A 50 14.37 22.20 -24.89
CA LEU A 50 14.01 20.86 -24.42
C LEU A 50 15.32 20.07 -24.32
N ASN A 51 15.45 19.28 -23.26
CA ASN A 51 16.49 18.27 -23.17
C ASN A 51 15.79 16.90 -23.20
N PHE A 52 15.85 16.26 -24.37
CA PHE A 52 15.33 14.91 -24.55
C PHE A 52 16.47 13.94 -24.80
N PHE A 53 16.50 12.84 -24.05
CA PHE A 53 17.36 11.71 -24.41
C PHE A 53 16.69 10.36 -24.21
N ILE A 54 17.13 9.41 -25.04
CA ILE A 54 16.93 7.99 -24.82
C ILE A 54 18.27 7.31 -24.70
N GLN A 55 18.49 6.60 -23.59
CA GLN A 55 19.66 5.75 -23.40
C GLN A 55 19.27 4.28 -23.50
N THR A 56 19.89 3.56 -24.42
CA THR A 56 19.77 2.10 -24.48
C THR A 56 20.66 1.47 -23.42
N VAL A 57 20.15 0.45 -22.74
CA VAL A 57 20.86 -0.30 -21.72
C VAL A 57 20.60 -1.78 -21.95
N LYS A 58 21.67 -2.53 -22.17
CA LYS A 58 21.60 -3.99 -22.24
C LYS A 58 22.21 -4.59 -20.97
N PRO A 59 21.45 -4.64 -19.85
CA PRO A 59 21.97 -5.13 -18.57
C PRO A 59 22.30 -6.62 -18.60
N LYS A 60 21.61 -7.40 -19.43
CA LYS A 60 21.80 -8.84 -19.66
C LYS A 60 21.42 -9.17 -21.09
N ASP A 61 21.82 -10.32 -21.60
CA ASP A 61 21.46 -10.72 -22.98
C ASP A 61 19.96 -10.88 -23.21
N THR A 62 19.20 -11.20 -22.16
CA THR A 62 17.75 -11.43 -22.22
C THR A 62 16.90 -10.21 -21.88
N VAL A 63 17.51 -9.07 -21.51
CA VAL A 63 16.77 -7.87 -21.10
C VAL A 63 17.34 -6.66 -21.82
N MET A 64 16.46 -5.90 -22.48
CA MET A 64 16.80 -4.62 -23.10
C MET A 64 15.99 -3.52 -22.41
N CYS A 65 16.66 -2.46 -21.98
CA CYS A 65 16.02 -1.32 -21.33
C CYS A 65 16.31 -0.01 -22.06
N TYR A 66 15.37 0.92 -21.97
CA TYR A 66 15.43 2.25 -22.53
C TYR A 66 15.14 3.24 -21.41
N ARG A 67 16.11 4.11 -21.09
CA ARG A 67 15.93 5.22 -20.16
C ARG A 67 15.46 6.41 -20.99
N VAL A 68 14.29 6.95 -20.69
CA VAL A 68 13.73 8.10 -21.40
C VAL A 68 13.66 9.26 -20.44
N ARG A 69 14.14 10.44 -20.85
CA ARG A 69 14.04 11.69 -20.11
C ARG A 69 13.55 12.78 -21.03
N TRP A 70 12.52 13.50 -20.59
CA TRP A 70 11.99 14.70 -21.22
C TRP A 70 11.98 15.82 -20.17
N GLU A 71 12.82 16.83 -20.37
CA GLU A 71 13.04 17.94 -19.42
C GLU A 71 12.72 19.28 -20.08
N GLU A 72 11.71 19.97 -19.55
CA GLU A 72 11.32 21.31 -19.98
C GLU A 72 12.08 22.37 -19.17
N PHE A 73 12.36 23.54 -19.77
CA PHE A 73 13.06 24.65 -19.09
C PHE A 73 12.15 25.86 -18.85
N VAL A 74 10.84 25.64 -18.88
CA VAL A 74 9.83 26.67 -18.62
C VAL A 74 9.03 26.25 -17.39
N ALA A 75 9.01 27.12 -16.39
CA ALA A 75 8.24 26.90 -15.16
C ALA A 75 6.75 26.74 -15.47
N ASP A 76 6.03 26.01 -14.61
CA ASP A 76 4.58 25.82 -14.69
C ASP A 76 4.06 25.17 -15.97
N THR A 77 4.96 24.58 -16.77
CA THR A 77 4.58 23.71 -17.89
C THR A 77 4.23 22.30 -17.40
N VAL A 78 3.78 21.48 -18.35
CA VAL A 78 3.40 20.09 -18.11
C VAL A 78 4.09 19.23 -19.16
N VAL A 79 4.71 18.14 -18.71
CA VAL A 79 5.22 17.09 -19.61
C VAL A 79 4.29 15.89 -19.52
N GLU A 80 3.67 15.50 -20.62
CA GLU A 80 2.73 14.39 -20.68
C GLU A 80 3.05 13.44 -21.83
N HIS A 81 3.07 12.16 -21.51
CA HIS A 81 3.13 11.07 -22.48
C HIS A 81 1.96 10.11 -22.27
N THR A 82 1.48 9.51 -23.36
CA THR A 82 0.41 8.51 -23.34
C THR A 82 0.96 7.14 -23.67
N MET A 83 0.81 6.17 -22.76
CA MET A 83 1.12 4.76 -22.99
C MET A 83 -0.13 4.02 -23.45
N PHE A 84 -0.03 3.28 -24.56
CA PHE A 84 -1.13 2.48 -25.10
C PHE A 84 -0.94 1.01 -24.80
N TRP A 85 -2.03 0.33 -24.39
CA TRP A 85 -1.98 -1.08 -24.02
C TRP A 85 -2.04 -2.01 -25.22
N GLU A 86 -2.53 -1.49 -26.36
CA GLU A 86 -2.84 -2.26 -27.57
C GLU A 86 -3.68 -3.50 -27.17
N ASP A 87 -3.24 -4.71 -27.50
CA ASP A 87 -3.86 -5.99 -27.15
C ASP A 87 -3.35 -6.58 -25.81
N ALA A 88 -2.31 -6.02 -25.21
CA ALA A 88 -1.71 -6.57 -23.98
C ALA A 88 -2.56 -6.37 -22.72
N HIS A 89 -2.31 -7.23 -21.73
CA HIS A 89 -2.81 -7.10 -20.37
C HIS A 89 -1.74 -6.46 -19.48
N TRP A 90 -2.15 -5.53 -18.61
CA TRP A 90 -1.24 -4.79 -17.73
C TRP A 90 -1.54 -5.04 -16.25
N TYR A 91 -0.49 -4.99 -15.43
CA TYR A 91 -0.49 -5.27 -13.99
C TYR A 91 0.34 -4.21 -13.26
N GLY A 92 0.03 -3.91 -11.99
CA GLY A 92 0.78 -2.98 -11.14
C GLY A 92 0.11 -1.62 -10.94
N GLY A 93 0.91 -0.60 -10.65
CA GLY A 93 0.44 0.75 -10.28
C GLY A 93 0.07 0.87 -8.80
N CYS A 94 -1.16 0.56 -8.46
CA CYS A 94 -1.69 0.85 -7.12
C CYS A 94 -2.87 -0.07 -6.77
N GLU A 95 -3.12 -0.20 -5.47
CA GLU A 95 -4.44 -0.62 -4.98
C GLU A 95 -5.50 0.41 -5.37
N MET A 96 -6.69 -0.05 -5.79
CA MET A 96 -7.83 0.80 -6.14
C MET A 96 -9.09 0.34 -5.39
N SER A 97 -10.07 1.23 -5.27
CA SER A 97 -11.38 0.89 -4.68
C SER A 97 -12.10 -0.21 -5.46
N VAL A 98 -12.12 -0.11 -6.80
CA VAL A 98 -12.55 -1.17 -7.71
C VAL A 98 -11.31 -1.86 -8.26
N GLN A 99 -11.03 -3.08 -7.79
CA GLN A 99 -9.81 -3.80 -8.18
C GLN A 99 -10.10 -4.97 -9.11
N HIS A 100 -9.45 -4.96 -10.27
CA HIS A 100 -9.38 -6.08 -11.20
C HIS A 100 -7.95 -6.57 -11.41
N TRP A 101 -7.84 -7.81 -11.88
CA TRP A 101 -6.59 -8.43 -12.33
C TRP A 101 -6.87 -9.23 -13.62
N PRO A 102 -6.26 -8.87 -14.78
CA PRO A 102 -5.41 -7.70 -15.03
C PRO A 102 -6.13 -6.37 -14.79
N ILE A 103 -5.40 -5.25 -14.87
CA ILE A 103 -5.97 -3.91 -14.71
C ILE A 103 -7.15 -3.72 -15.67
N ARG A 104 -8.29 -3.28 -15.11
CA ARG A 104 -9.46 -2.79 -15.86
C ARG A 104 -9.87 -1.46 -15.24
N LEU A 105 -9.67 -0.38 -15.99
CA LEU A 105 -9.93 0.97 -15.51
C LEU A 105 -11.35 1.41 -15.86
N PRO A 106 -12.03 2.15 -14.98
CA PRO A 106 -13.39 2.63 -15.24
C PRO A 106 -13.35 3.93 -16.06
N GLY A 107 -13.86 3.91 -17.28
CA GLY A 107 -14.10 5.14 -18.05
C GLY A 107 -12.84 6.00 -18.23
N TYR A 108 -12.94 7.29 -17.89
CA TYR A 108 -11.89 8.28 -18.08
C TYR A 108 -11.52 8.96 -16.77
N GLN A 109 -10.24 9.20 -16.54
CA GLN A 109 -9.72 9.97 -15.41
C GLN A 109 -8.62 10.90 -15.86
N GLU A 110 -8.80 12.20 -15.59
CA GLU A 110 -7.77 13.22 -15.76
C GLU A 110 -6.52 12.90 -14.93
N PRO A 111 -5.31 13.26 -15.40
CA PRO A 111 -4.10 13.11 -14.61
C PRO A 111 -4.21 13.78 -13.24
N MET A 112 -4.08 12.98 -12.18
CA MET A 112 -4.09 13.42 -10.78
C MET A 112 -2.83 12.94 -10.05
N PRO A 113 -2.43 13.58 -8.93
CA PRO A 113 -1.19 13.25 -8.24
C PRO A 113 -1.16 11.77 -7.84
N PHE A 114 -0.08 11.06 -8.18
CA PHE A 114 0.08 9.65 -7.86
C PHE A 114 0.68 9.48 -6.45
N VAL A 115 -0.17 9.70 -5.45
CA VAL A 115 0.16 9.70 -4.02
C VAL A 115 -0.76 8.77 -3.24
N THR A 116 -0.26 8.18 -2.16
CA THR A 116 -1.01 7.21 -1.34
C THR A 116 -2.28 7.86 -0.78
N SER A 117 -3.43 7.18 -0.86
CA SER A 117 -4.70 7.69 -0.36
C SER A 117 -5.56 6.60 0.27
N ASP A 118 -6.40 7.00 1.23
CA ASP A 118 -7.44 6.13 1.77
C ASP A 118 -8.59 5.97 0.76
N VAL A 119 -8.50 4.96 -0.10
CA VAL A 119 -9.56 4.67 -1.08
C VAL A 119 -10.87 4.18 -0.44
N TYR A 120 -10.87 3.84 0.86
CA TYR A 120 -12.10 3.58 1.64
C TYR A 120 -12.88 4.86 1.99
N SER A 121 -12.25 6.03 1.96
CA SER A 121 -12.94 7.33 2.06
C SER A 121 -12.96 8.10 0.73
N PHE A 122 -11.97 7.85 -0.14
CA PHE A 122 -11.73 8.59 -1.38
C PHE A 122 -11.66 7.64 -2.58
N ARG A 123 -12.82 7.12 -3.03
CA ARG A 123 -12.93 6.06 -4.05
C ARG A 123 -12.21 6.33 -5.37
N GLY A 124 -12.09 7.60 -5.79
CA GLY A 124 -11.44 8.01 -7.04
C GLY A 124 -9.94 8.27 -6.95
N SER A 125 -9.32 8.03 -5.79
CA SER A 125 -7.88 8.22 -5.58
C SER A 125 -7.09 6.92 -5.81
N PHE A 126 -5.77 6.98 -5.69
CA PHE A 126 -4.89 5.80 -5.67
C PHE A 126 -4.71 5.30 -4.22
N GLY A 127 -4.74 3.98 -4.01
CA GLY A 127 -4.82 3.32 -2.70
C GLY A 127 -3.64 3.54 -1.76
N GLY A 128 -3.71 2.88 -0.60
CA GLY A 128 -2.71 3.00 0.46
C GLY A 128 -1.35 2.40 0.06
N ILE A 129 -1.34 1.43 -0.86
CA ILE A 129 -0.13 0.80 -1.37
C ILE A 129 -0.02 1.06 -2.87
N LEU A 130 1.07 1.70 -3.29
CA LEU A 130 1.32 2.02 -4.70
C LEU A 130 2.80 2.09 -5.03
N GLU A 131 3.11 1.82 -6.29
CA GLU A 131 4.43 1.95 -6.87
C GLU A 131 4.31 2.40 -8.32
N ARG A 132 5.25 3.22 -8.78
CA ARG A 132 5.23 3.75 -10.15
C ARG A 132 5.73 2.72 -11.18
N TYR A 133 5.22 1.50 -11.11
CA TYR A 133 5.66 0.32 -11.83
C TYR A 133 4.49 -0.42 -12.47
N TRP A 134 4.60 -0.72 -13.77
CA TRP A 134 3.64 -1.54 -14.50
C TRP A 134 4.35 -2.62 -15.30
N LEU A 135 3.69 -3.77 -15.42
CA LEU A 135 4.15 -4.94 -16.16
C LEU A 135 3.08 -5.36 -17.17
N SER A 136 3.52 -5.76 -18.36
CA SER A 136 2.69 -6.22 -19.46
C SER A 136 2.81 -7.73 -19.64
N SER A 137 1.72 -8.38 -20.07
CA SER A 137 1.71 -9.77 -20.53
C SER A 137 2.63 -10.01 -21.74
N LYS A 138 3.04 -8.95 -22.46
CA LYS A 138 4.02 -9.01 -23.56
C LYS A 138 5.48 -8.85 -23.10
N ALA A 139 5.77 -9.19 -21.85
CA ALA A 139 7.11 -9.11 -21.25
C ALA A 139 7.76 -7.70 -21.32
N ALA A 140 6.94 -6.65 -21.29
CA ALA A 140 7.39 -5.26 -21.19
C ALA A 140 7.07 -4.72 -19.79
N ALA A 141 7.97 -3.93 -19.21
CA ALA A 141 7.76 -3.28 -17.93
C ALA A 141 8.16 -1.81 -18.00
N ILE A 142 7.43 -0.95 -17.29
CA ILE A 142 7.75 0.47 -17.15
C ILE A 142 7.85 0.84 -15.67
N LYS A 143 8.91 1.59 -15.31
CA LYS A 143 9.07 2.21 -14.00
C LYS A 143 9.28 3.71 -14.20
N ILE A 144 8.39 4.54 -13.68
CA ILE A 144 8.60 5.99 -13.61
C ILE A 144 9.58 6.29 -12.48
N ASN A 145 10.51 7.21 -12.72
CA ASN A 145 11.50 7.63 -11.73
C ASN A 145 10.80 8.33 -10.56
N ASP A 146 11.30 8.12 -9.35
CA ASP A 146 10.71 8.62 -8.12
C ASP A 146 10.89 10.14 -7.95
N SER A 147 11.87 10.73 -8.67
CA SER A 147 12.08 12.18 -8.73
C SER A 147 11.00 12.93 -9.53
N VAL A 148 10.21 12.21 -10.35
CA VAL A 148 9.18 12.85 -11.19
C VAL A 148 8.05 13.40 -10.33
N PRO A 149 7.57 14.64 -10.55
CA PRO A 149 6.35 15.14 -9.91
C PRO A 149 5.10 14.52 -10.57
N PHE A 150 4.91 13.22 -10.30
CA PHE A 150 4.17 12.31 -11.15
C PHE A 150 2.66 12.32 -10.94
N HIS A 151 1.94 12.43 -12.05
CA HIS A 151 0.50 12.34 -12.12
C HIS A 151 0.11 11.22 -13.08
N LEU A 152 -0.92 10.47 -12.72
CA LEU A 152 -1.46 9.39 -13.51
C LEU A 152 -2.91 9.70 -13.88
N GLY A 153 -3.21 9.57 -15.16
CA GLY A 153 -4.57 9.57 -15.70
C GLY A 153 -4.76 8.36 -16.61
N PHE A 154 -5.98 8.16 -17.11
CA PHE A 154 -6.29 7.05 -18.01
C PHE A 154 -7.54 7.27 -18.84
N ASN A 155 -7.60 6.57 -19.97
CA ASN A 155 -8.78 6.45 -20.80
C ASN A 155 -9.02 4.98 -21.16
N ALA A 156 -10.03 4.37 -20.53
CA ALA A 156 -10.36 2.97 -20.72
C ALA A 156 -10.83 2.66 -22.15
N SER A 157 -11.56 3.58 -22.78
CA SER A 157 -12.04 3.43 -24.17
C SER A 157 -10.89 3.36 -25.17
N GLU A 158 -9.82 4.12 -24.90
CA GLU A 158 -8.59 4.12 -25.72
C GLU A 158 -7.53 3.14 -25.21
N ARG A 159 -7.82 2.41 -24.13
CA ARG A 159 -6.87 1.51 -23.43
C ARG A 159 -5.51 2.19 -23.20
N SER A 160 -5.52 3.37 -22.58
CA SER A 160 -4.33 4.20 -22.42
C SER A 160 -4.14 4.71 -20.99
N LEU A 161 -2.87 4.91 -20.61
CA LEU A 161 -2.46 5.62 -19.39
C LEU A 161 -1.77 6.93 -19.77
N PHE A 162 -2.06 7.99 -19.03
CA PHE A 162 -1.41 9.29 -19.14
C PHE A 162 -0.36 9.41 -18.04
N PHE A 163 0.90 9.57 -18.44
CA PHE A 163 2.00 9.81 -17.54
C PHE A 163 2.39 11.27 -17.63
N GLN A 164 2.18 11.99 -16.55
CA GLN A 164 2.35 13.43 -16.53
C GLN A 164 3.29 13.89 -15.42
N ALA A 165 4.15 14.86 -15.70
CA ALA A 165 5.01 15.53 -14.73
C ALA A 165 4.62 17.01 -14.63
N ARG A 166 4.23 17.47 -13.43
CA ARG A 166 3.91 18.89 -13.16
C ARG A 166 4.07 19.29 -11.69
N TYR A 167 4.56 20.51 -11.46
CA TYR A 167 4.62 21.14 -10.13
C TYR A 167 3.43 22.06 -9.84
N LYS A 168 2.83 22.64 -10.88
CA LYS A 168 1.65 23.49 -10.73
C LYS A 168 0.43 22.66 -10.28
N ASP A 169 -0.36 23.22 -9.37
CA ASP A 169 -1.59 22.61 -8.82
C ASP A 169 -1.40 21.20 -8.24
N SER A 170 -0.20 20.95 -7.71
CA SER A 170 0.30 19.64 -7.34
C SER A 170 0.90 19.65 -5.92
N PRO A 171 0.89 18.52 -5.19
CA PRO A 171 1.55 18.42 -3.89
C PRO A 171 3.08 18.20 -4.02
N TYR A 172 3.58 17.92 -5.22
CA TYR A 172 5.02 17.77 -5.45
C TYR A 172 5.72 19.13 -5.42
N LYS A 173 6.93 19.16 -4.87
CA LYS A 173 7.75 20.37 -4.77
C LYS A 173 9.08 20.19 -5.50
N PRO A 174 9.60 21.23 -6.18
CA PRO A 174 10.92 21.14 -6.78
C PRO A 174 11.98 20.92 -5.69
N PRO A 175 13.12 20.29 -6.03
CA PRO A 175 14.26 20.23 -5.12
C PRO A 175 14.66 21.63 -4.64
N LEU A 176 15.19 21.72 -3.41
CA LEU A 176 15.55 23.00 -2.81
C LEU A 176 16.53 23.78 -3.70
N GLY A 177 16.18 25.02 -4.02
CA GLY A 177 17.00 25.91 -4.87
C GLY A 177 16.87 25.67 -6.37
N GLN A 178 16.04 24.73 -6.82
CA GLN A 178 15.76 24.50 -8.24
C GLN A 178 14.48 25.19 -8.69
N GLN A 179 14.47 25.60 -9.96
CA GLN A 179 13.27 26.09 -10.62
C GLN A 179 12.26 24.94 -10.82
N PRO A 180 10.94 25.20 -10.85
CA PRO A 180 9.91 24.18 -11.00
C PRO A 180 9.77 23.71 -12.46
N PHE A 181 10.88 23.27 -13.03
CA PHE A 181 10.98 22.73 -14.37
C PHE A 181 10.57 21.26 -14.37
N PRO A 182 9.45 20.90 -15.01
CA PRO A 182 8.97 19.52 -14.99
C PRO A 182 9.89 18.63 -15.82
N GLU A 183 10.17 17.45 -15.26
CA GLU A 183 10.88 16.38 -15.94
C GLU A 183 10.04 15.11 -15.86
N LEU A 184 9.76 14.49 -17.01
CA LEU A 184 9.22 13.14 -17.09
C LEU A 184 10.35 12.17 -17.44
N SER A 185 10.69 11.33 -16.47
CA SER A 185 11.81 10.38 -16.56
C SER A 185 11.34 8.98 -16.16
N TYR A 186 11.58 8.00 -17.02
CA TYR A 186 11.15 6.63 -16.80
C TYR A 186 12.03 5.64 -17.54
N ARG A 187 11.88 4.36 -17.17
CA ARG A 187 12.55 3.26 -17.85
C ARG A 187 11.53 2.29 -18.39
N VAL A 188 11.67 1.92 -19.65
CA VAL A 188 10.95 0.81 -20.27
C VAL A 188 11.93 -0.34 -20.50
N CYS A 189 11.61 -1.52 -20.02
CA CYS A 189 12.43 -2.71 -20.22
C CYS A 189 11.59 -3.81 -20.86
N VAL A 190 12.19 -4.56 -21.77
CA VAL A 190 11.59 -5.72 -22.43
C VAL A 190 12.46 -6.94 -22.17
N GLY A 191 11.81 -8.05 -21.83
CA GLY A 191 12.45 -9.34 -21.56
C GLY A 191 11.99 -10.44 -22.50
N SER A 192 12.50 -11.65 -22.28
CA SER A 192 12.08 -12.85 -23.01
C SER A 192 10.70 -13.36 -22.59
N ASP A 193 10.27 -13.06 -21.37
CA ASP A 193 9.04 -13.54 -20.76
C ASP A 193 8.66 -12.66 -19.55
N VAL A 194 7.40 -12.71 -19.14
CA VAL A 194 6.82 -11.85 -18.10
C VAL A 194 7.51 -12.04 -16.74
N THR A 195 7.83 -13.29 -16.38
CA THR A 195 8.48 -13.62 -15.11
C THR A 195 9.91 -13.10 -15.05
N SER A 196 10.70 -13.30 -16.10
CA SER A 196 12.10 -12.85 -16.14
C SER A 196 12.23 -11.33 -16.11
N ILE A 197 11.36 -10.61 -16.84
CA ILE A 197 11.39 -9.14 -16.81
C ILE A 197 10.99 -8.62 -15.43
N HIS A 198 9.95 -9.19 -14.80
CA HIS A 198 9.55 -8.77 -13.47
C HIS A 198 10.65 -9.02 -12.44
N LYS A 199 11.26 -10.21 -12.45
CA LYS A 199 12.41 -10.54 -11.57
C LYS A 199 13.56 -9.55 -11.75
N TYR A 200 13.86 -9.15 -12.99
CA TYR A 200 14.86 -8.12 -13.25
C TYR A 200 14.47 -6.77 -12.63
N MET A 201 13.23 -6.32 -12.86
CA MET A 201 12.75 -5.03 -12.41
C MET A 201 12.70 -4.93 -10.88
N VAL A 202 12.12 -5.93 -10.20
CA VAL A 202 12.03 -5.97 -8.73
C VAL A 202 13.41 -5.91 -8.10
N ARG A 203 14.34 -6.77 -8.53
CA ARG A 203 15.71 -6.81 -7.97
C ARG A 203 16.51 -5.53 -8.23
N ARG A 204 16.12 -4.75 -9.24
CA ARG A 204 16.78 -3.50 -9.59
C ARG A 204 16.21 -2.29 -8.85
N TYR A 205 14.91 -2.30 -8.55
CA TYR A 205 14.17 -1.10 -8.11
C TYR A 205 13.52 -1.23 -6.75
N PHE A 206 13.15 -2.42 -6.34
CA PHE A 206 12.53 -2.65 -5.04
C PHE A 206 13.58 -3.20 -4.09
N ASN A 207 13.53 -2.70 -2.86
CA ASN A 207 14.29 -3.29 -1.79
C ASN A 207 13.56 -4.56 -1.33
N LYS A 208 14.29 -5.54 -0.82
CA LYS A 208 13.71 -6.74 -0.22
C LYS A 208 13.72 -6.66 1.30
N PRO A 209 12.76 -7.26 2.00
CA PRO A 209 12.81 -7.34 3.45
C PRO A 209 13.98 -8.23 3.88
N SER A 210 14.59 -7.90 5.03
CA SER A 210 15.73 -8.65 5.58
C SER A 210 15.32 -9.66 6.66
N LYS A 211 14.05 -9.61 7.07
CA LYS A 211 13.45 -10.50 8.07
C LYS A 211 12.05 -10.92 7.63
N ILE A 212 11.54 -11.94 8.29
CA ILE A 212 10.18 -12.45 8.12
C ILE A 212 9.38 -12.11 9.39
N PRO A 213 8.09 -11.74 9.30
CA PRO A 213 7.22 -11.66 10.46
C PRO A 213 7.20 -12.97 11.26
N ALA A 214 6.68 -12.94 12.48
CA ALA A 214 6.66 -14.11 13.34
C ALA A 214 5.81 -15.22 12.73
N GLU A 215 6.28 -16.46 12.86
CA GLU A 215 5.65 -17.67 12.33
C GLU A 215 4.18 -17.81 12.72
N ASN A 216 3.83 -17.42 13.96
CA ASN A 216 2.46 -17.48 14.44
C ASN A 216 1.51 -16.52 13.70
N ALA A 217 1.99 -15.41 13.13
CA ALA A 217 1.15 -14.52 12.31
C ALA A 217 0.79 -15.11 10.94
N PHE A 218 1.61 -16.03 10.42
CA PHE A 218 1.27 -16.82 9.24
C PHE A 218 0.43 -18.04 9.58
N ARG A 219 0.67 -18.67 10.74
CA ARG A 219 0.08 -20.00 11.03
C ARG A 219 -1.29 -19.96 11.67
N TYR A 220 -1.52 -19.04 12.59
CA TYR A 220 -2.74 -19.02 13.41
C TYR A 220 -3.60 -17.79 13.14
N PRO A 221 -4.92 -17.89 13.32
CA PRO A 221 -5.80 -16.74 13.13
C PRO A 221 -5.48 -15.58 14.09
N ILE A 222 -5.59 -14.37 13.56
CA ILE A 222 -5.59 -13.11 14.30
C ILE A 222 -7.03 -12.80 14.70
N TRP A 223 -7.25 -12.35 15.94
CA TRP A 223 -8.61 -12.05 16.44
C TRP A 223 -8.74 -10.57 16.78
N SER A 224 -9.39 -9.79 15.93
CA SER A 224 -9.57 -8.35 16.10
C SER A 224 -10.92 -8.00 16.73
N THR A 225 -10.94 -7.04 17.65
CA THR A 225 -12.17 -6.58 18.31
C THR A 225 -13.02 -5.63 17.45
N TRP A 226 -12.51 -5.18 16.29
CA TRP A 226 -13.08 -4.07 15.53
C TRP A 226 -14.52 -4.29 15.01
N ALA A 227 -14.76 -5.23 14.10
CA ALA A 227 -16.06 -5.38 13.47
C ALA A 227 -17.16 -5.81 14.45
N LEU A 228 -16.82 -6.60 15.48
CA LEU A 228 -17.77 -7.04 16.51
C LEU A 228 -18.12 -5.95 17.51
N TYR A 229 -17.13 -5.21 18.03
CA TYR A 229 -17.35 -4.29 19.16
C TYR A 229 -17.32 -2.81 18.74
N LYS A 230 -16.74 -2.48 17.59
CA LYS A 230 -16.49 -1.11 17.12
C LYS A 230 -15.82 -0.30 18.24
N ASN A 231 -16.50 0.74 18.74
CA ASN A 231 -15.99 1.61 19.80
C ASN A 231 -16.41 1.14 21.22
N ASP A 232 -17.19 0.07 21.33
CA ASP A 232 -17.74 -0.41 22.60
C ASP A 232 -16.88 -1.52 23.23
N ILE A 233 -15.60 -1.63 22.89
CA ILE A 233 -14.70 -2.62 23.53
C ILE A 233 -14.30 -2.19 24.95
N ASP A 234 -14.40 -3.09 25.92
CA ASP A 234 -13.99 -2.89 27.31
C ASP A 234 -13.25 -4.12 27.86
N GLN A 235 -12.76 -4.04 29.09
CA GLN A 235 -12.02 -5.14 29.73
C GLN A 235 -12.80 -6.46 29.80
N ASP A 236 -14.07 -6.42 30.18
CA ASP A 236 -14.89 -7.62 30.36
C ASP A 236 -15.26 -8.26 29.02
N LYS A 237 -15.52 -7.45 27.99
CA LYS A 237 -15.72 -7.91 26.62
C LYS A 237 -14.46 -8.57 26.09
N LEU A 238 -13.27 -7.99 26.31
CA LEU A 238 -12.01 -8.60 25.88
C LEU A 238 -11.76 -9.96 26.54
N LEU A 239 -11.95 -10.07 27.86
CA LEU A 239 -11.75 -11.34 28.58
C LEU A 239 -12.75 -12.41 28.12
N ARG A 240 -14.03 -12.05 27.93
CA ARG A 240 -15.03 -12.96 27.37
C ARG A 240 -14.74 -13.36 25.93
N PHE A 241 -14.18 -12.46 25.13
CA PHE A 241 -13.77 -12.75 23.76
C PHE A 241 -12.66 -13.79 23.75
N ALA A 242 -11.63 -13.62 24.60
CA ALA A 242 -10.55 -14.59 24.78
C ALA A 242 -11.06 -15.96 25.29
N GLU A 243 -11.98 -15.97 26.26
CA GLU A 243 -12.62 -17.20 26.74
C GLU A 243 -13.37 -17.94 25.63
N LYS A 244 -14.12 -17.22 24.79
CA LYS A 244 -14.86 -17.81 23.66
C LYS A 244 -13.94 -18.43 22.62
N ILE A 245 -12.81 -17.80 22.28
CA ILE A 245 -11.81 -18.38 21.37
C ILE A 245 -11.37 -19.77 21.87
N LYS A 246 -11.09 -19.90 23.17
CA LYS A 246 -10.75 -21.21 23.79
C LYS A 246 -11.92 -22.17 23.83
N LYS A 247 -13.11 -21.70 24.23
CA LYS A 247 -14.33 -22.51 24.32
C LYS A 247 -14.64 -23.20 22.99
N TYR A 248 -14.49 -22.48 21.88
CA TYR A 248 -14.71 -23.00 20.53
C TYR A 248 -13.44 -23.64 19.91
N ARG A 249 -12.38 -23.84 20.70
CA ARG A 249 -11.17 -24.58 20.33
C ARG A 249 -10.43 -24.02 19.11
N PHE A 250 -10.40 -22.70 18.97
CA PHE A 250 -9.59 -22.06 17.95
C PHE A 250 -8.19 -21.74 18.47
N ASN A 251 -7.18 -21.94 17.61
CA ASN A 251 -5.85 -21.39 17.81
C ASN A 251 -5.85 -19.87 17.61
N CYS A 252 -4.82 -19.21 18.14
CA CYS A 252 -4.71 -17.76 18.12
C CYS A 252 -3.27 -17.33 17.95
N SER A 253 -3.01 -16.48 16.96
CA SER A 253 -1.74 -15.78 16.82
C SER A 253 -1.59 -14.70 17.87
N HIS A 254 -2.59 -13.82 17.92
CA HIS A 254 -2.74 -12.72 18.87
C HIS A 254 -4.17 -12.16 18.78
N ILE A 255 -4.58 -11.46 19.85
CA ILE A 255 -5.79 -10.64 19.89
C ILE A 255 -5.40 -9.19 19.61
N GLU A 256 -6.10 -8.55 18.69
CA GLU A 256 -5.89 -7.14 18.32
C GLU A 256 -7.02 -6.30 18.94
N ILE A 257 -6.66 -5.32 19.77
CA ILE A 257 -7.62 -4.40 20.39
C ILE A 257 -7.72 -3.13 19.54
N ASP A 258 -8.93 -2.88 19.07
CA ASP A 258 -9.34 -1.84 18.11
C ASP A 258 -10.84 -1.53 18.34
N ASP A 259 -11.39 -0.31 18.33
CA ASP A 259 -10.83 1.05 18.50
C ASP A 259 -11.20 1.52 19.93
N THR A 260 -10.77 2.70 20.39
CA THR A 260 -11.20 3.37 21.63
C THR A 260 -10.86 2.63 22.92
N TYR A 261 -9.74 1.90 22.93
CA TYR A 261 -9.16 1.44 24.20
C TYR A 261 -8.52 2.58 25.01
N THR A 262 -8.23 3.71 24.36
CA THR A 262 -7.74 4.96 24.94
C THR A 262 -8.89 5.92 25.23
N GLN A 263 -8.70 6.84 26.18
CA GLN A 263 -9.73 7.84 26.53
C GLN A 263 -9.97 8.84 25.40
N THR A 264 -8.90 9.36 24.80
CA THR A 264 -8.94 10.26 23.64
C THR A 264 -8.03 9.76 22.53
N TYR A 265 -8.39 9.99 21.26
CA TYR A 265 -7.52 9.69 20.14
C TYR A 265 -6.23 10.53 20.18
N GLY A 266 -5.08 9.86 20.16
CA GLY A 266 -3.76 10.48 20.39
C GLY A 266 -3.24 10.33 21.82
N ASP A 267 -4.00 9.67 22.70
CA ASP A 267 -3.47 9.18 23.97
C ASP A 267 -2.73 7.84 23.76
N PHE A 268 -1.83 7.49 24.69
CA PHE A 268 -1.00 6.29 24.61
C PHE A 268 -1.12 5.40 25.86
N ASP A 269 -2.26 5.44 26.54
CA ASP A 269 -2.58 4.53 27.63
C ASP A 269 -4.08 4.23 27.63
N PHE A 270 -4.46 3.13 28.30
CA PHE A 270 -5.84 2.67 28.36
C PHE A 270 -6.74 3.64 29.11
N ASP A 271 -7.99 3.77 28.65
CA ASP A 271 -9.05 4.45 29.38
C ASP A 271 -9.33 3.70 30.70
N PRO A 272 -9.10 4.32 31.87
CA PRO A 272 -9.33 3.66 33.16
C PRO A 272 -10.81 3.37 33.44
N VAL A 273 -11.74 4.00 32.73
CA VAL A 273 -13.19 3.72 32.84
C VAL A 273 -13.52 2.42 32.10
N LYS A 274 -13.03 2.25 30.87
CA LYS A 274 -13.29 1.05 30.06
C LYS A 274 -12.40 -0.14 30.47
N PHE A 275 -11.19 0.14 30.97
CA PHE A 275 -10.19 -0.86 31.36
C PHE A 275 -9.62 -0.56 32.76
N PRO A 276 -10.40 -0.78 33.82
CA PRO A 276 -10.01 -0.39 35.18
C PRO A 276 -8.81 -1.17 35.74
N ASN A 277 -8.54 -2.39 35.26
CA ASN A 277 -7.49 -3.27 35.79
C ASN A 277 -6.59 -3.87 34.68
N VAL A 278 -6.07 -3.01 33.79
CA VAL A 278 -5.25 -3.41 32.62
C VAL A 278 -4.15 -4.41 32.98
N THR A 279 -3.36 -4.16 34.01
CA THR A 279 -2.26 -5.04 34.41
C THR A 279 -2.74 -6.47 34.74
N GLU A 280 -3.87 -6.60 35.43
CA GLU A 280 -4.42 -7.91 35.78
C GLU A 280 -5.09 -8.60 34.59
N MET A 281 -5.77 -7.82 33.73
CA MET A 281 -6.31 -8.29 32.45
C MET A 281 -5.20 -8.91 31.59
N PHE A 282 -4.07 -8.21 31.42
CA PHE A 282 -2.94 -8.70 30.63
C PHE A 282 -2.22 -9.90 31.27
N LYS A 283 -2.12 -9.96 32.61
CA LYS A 283 -1.63 -11.16 33.30
C LYS A 283 -2.53 -12.36 33.03
N THR A 284 -3.84 -12.16 33.07
CA THR A 284 -4.83 -13.21 32.77
C THR A 284 -4.69 -13.69 31.34
N LEU A 285 -4.70 -12.78 30.36
CA LEU A 285 -4.53 -13.12 28.94
C LEU A 285 -3.22 -13.87 28.68
N LYS A 286 -2.11 -13.42 29.28
CA LYS A 286 -0.81 -14.09 29.18
C LYS A 286 -0.82 -15.49 29.78
N LYS A 287 -1.45 -15.68 30.95
CA LYS A 287 -1.61 -17.00 31.60
C LYS A 287 -2.40 -17.96 30.72
N GLU A 288 -3.39 -17.44 29.99
CA GLU A 288 -4.21 -18.19 29.05
C GLU A 288 -3.52 -18.43 27.68
N GLY A 289 -2.32 -17.89 27.48
CA GLY A 289 -1.50 -18.08 26.28
C GLY A 289 -1.69 -17.03 25.18
N PHE A 290 -2.46 -15.96 25.43
CA PHE A 290 -2.73 -14.93 24.44
C PHE A 290 -1.64 -13.87 24.38
N LYS A 291 -1.23 -13.52 23.16
CA LYS A 291 -0.52 -12.29 22.83
C LYS A 291 -1.53 -11.22 22.44
N VAL A 292 -1.20 -9.95 22.66
CA VAL A 292 -2.10 -8.83 22.35
C VAL A 292 -1.36 -7.77 21.54
N THR A 293 -1.99 -7.27 20.49
CA THR A 293 -1.58 -6.08 19.74
C THR A 293 -2.59 -4.96 19.91
N LEU A 294 -2.16 -3.71 19.72
CA LEU A 294 -3.01 -2.53 19.84
C LEU A 294 -3.07 -1.76 18.53
N TRP A 295 -4.26 -1.30 18.14
CA TRP A 295 -4.42 -0.33 17.07
C TRP A 295 -3.78 1.01 17.42
N THR A 296 -3.12 1.66 16.46
CA THR A 296 -2.53 2.98 16.63
C THR A 296 -2.52 3.75 15.30
N HIS A 297 -2.43 5.07 15.38
CA HIS A 297 -2.58 5.97 14.25
C HIS A 297 -1.70 7.24 14.44
N PRO A 298 -1.42 8.01 13.37
CA PRO A 298 -0.50 9.15 13.42
C PRO A 298 -1.12 10.48 13.88
N PHE A 299 -2.39 10.47 14.31
CA PHE A 299 -3.17 11.68 14.64
C PHE A 299 -3.17 11.92 16.16
N ILE A 300 -3.05 13.19 16.56
CA ILE A 300 -3.30 13.62 17.94
C ILE A 300 -4.48 14.60 17.90
N ASN A 301 -5.63 14.23 18.47
CA ASN A 301 -6.79 15.11 18.50
C ASN A 301 -6.55 16.31 19.42
N TYR A 302 -7.19 17.44 19.13
CA TYR A 302 -6.98 18.70 19.88
C TYR A 302 -7.33 18.59 21.38
N ASN A 303 -8.18 17.62 21.74
CA ASN A 303 -8.61 17.35 23.11
C ASN A 303 -7.77 16.29 23.82
N SER A 304 -6.79 15.66 23.15
CA SER A 304 -5.85 14.74 23.80
C SER A 304 -4.90 15.51 24.71
N SER A 305 -4.55 14.88 25.83
CA SER A 305 -3.51 15.38 26.74
C SER A 305 -2.14 15.58 26.06
N ASN A 306 -1.86 14.86 24.97
CA ASN A 306 -0.62 14.95 24.22
C ASN A 306 -0.60 16.06 23.17
N PHE A 307 -1.72 16.73 22.89
CA PHE A 307 -1.76 17.77 21.87
C PHE A 307 -0.85 18.96 22.23
N GLY A 308 -0.92 19.42 23.49
CA GLY A 308 -0.06 20.48 24.00
C GLY A 308 1.43 20.11 23.95
N VAL A 309 1.76 18.87 24.30
CA VAL A 309 3.14 18.34 24.22
C VAL A 309 3.64 18.35 22.79
N GLY A 310 2.80 17.96 21.83
CA GLY A 310 3.14 17.98 20.41
C GLY A 310 3.38 19.39 19.87
N ILE A 311 2.67 20.41 20.37
CA ILE A 311 2.93 21.82 20.06
C ILE A 311 4.27 22.26 20.64
N GLU A 312 4.46 22.08 21.95
CA GLU A 312 5.66 22.52 22.67
C GLU A 312 6.93 21.94 22.07
N ARG A 313 6.89 20.65 21.71
CA ARG A 313 8.01 19.92 21.14
C ARG A 313 8.09 19.98 19.60
N GLN A 314 7.19 20.73 18.96
CA GLN A 314 7.11 20.90 17.51
C GLN A 314 7.09 19.57 16.72
N LEU A 315 6.23 18.64 17.15
CA LEU A 315 6.16 17.28 16.60
C LEU A 315 5.25 17.14 15.38
N PHE A 316 4.43 18.15 15.08
CA PHE A 316 3.39 18.08 14.06
C PHE A 316 3.84 18.59 12.70
N ILE A 317 3.20 18.06 11.66
CA ILE A 317 3.14 18.72 10.35
C ILE A 317 2.54 20.11 10.55
N LYS A 318 3.13 21.10 9.87
CA LYS A 318 2.78 22.51 10.04
C LYS A 318 2.04 23.02 8.82
N GLU A 319 1.28 24.09 9.01
CA GLU A 319 0.71 24.84 7.89
C GLU A 319 1.84 25.44 7.02
N PRO A 320 1.56 25.90 5.78
CA PRO A 320 2.59 26.30 4.82
C PRO A 320 3.63 27.31 5.31
N THR A 321 3.27 28.25 6.18
CA THR A 321 4.20 29.24 6.76
C THR A 321 5.13 28.64 7.81
N GLY A 322 4.84 27.42 8.28
CA GLY A 322 5.66 26.68 9.24
C GLY A 322 5.54 27.17 10.68
N LYS A 323 4.55 28.04 10.98
CA LYS A 323 4.40 28.66 12.30
C LYS A 323 3.51 27.85 13.22
N LEU A 324 2.43 27.28 12.70
CA LEU A 324 1.42 26.57 13.48
C LEU A 324 1.29 25.11 13.01
N PRO A 325 0.87 24.18 13.89
CA PRO A 325 0.44 22.85 13.46
C PRO A 325 -0.66 22.97 12.38
N ALA A 326 -0.60 22.11 11.37
CA ALA A 326 -1.69 21.97 10.44
C ALA A 326 -2.81 21.15 11.09
N MET A 327 -4.00 21.75 11.22
CA MET A 327 -5.18 21.03 11.65
C MET A 327 -5.76 20.25 10.48
N VAL A 328 -6.07 18.98 10.73
CA VAL A 328 -6.66 18.07 9.75
C VAL A 328 -7.93 17.45 10.30
N LYS A 329 -8.85 17.12 9.40
CA LYS A 329 -9.98 16.25 9.70
C LYS A 329 -9.63 14.84 9.25
N TRP A 330 -9.85 13.87 10.12
CA TRP A 330 -9.77 12.45 9.83
C TRP A 330 -11.05 11.76 10.31
N TRP A 331 -11.19 10.45 10.10
CA TRP A 331 -12.48 9.77 10.31
C TRP A 331 -13.00 9.80 11.76
N ASN A 332 -12.11 10.00 12.74
CA ASN A 332 -12.44 10.04 14.17
C ASN A 332 -12.20 11.42 14.83
N GLY A 333 -12.19 12.51 14.05
CA GLY A 333 -12.24 13.87 14.58
C GLY A 333 -11.31 14.88 13.90
N ILE A 334 -10.91 15.89 14.68
CA ILE A 334 -10.03 16.98 14.23
C ILE A 334 -8.79 16.97 15.13
N GLY A 335 -7.62 17.07 14.52
CA GLY A 335 -6.35 17.00 15.23
C GLY A 335 -5.19 17.49 14.38
N ALA A 336 -3.97 17.20 14.82
CA ALA A 336 -2.76 17.40 14.05
C ALA A 336 -2.10 16.04 13.74
N ILE A 337 -1.31 16.00 12.68
CA ILE A 337 -0.59 14.80 12.24
C ILE A 337 0.85 14.90 12.71
N LEU A 338 1.39 13.82 13.29
CA LEU A 338 2.81 13.74 13.61
C LEU A 338 3.67 13.82 12.34
N ASP A 339 4.72 14.62 12.39
CA ASP A 339 5.67 14.75 11.31
C ASP A 339 6.72 13.63 11.37
N PHE A 340 6.46 12.51 10.70
CA PHE A 340 7.42 11.42 10.62
C PHE A 340 8.70 11.77 9.84
N THR A 341 8.85 12.95 9.24
CA THR A 341 10.15 13.42 8.75
C THR A 341 11.04 13.95 9.89
N ASN A 342 10.45 14.37 11.01
CA ASN A 342 11.12 14.81 12.23
C ASN A 342 11.59 13.59 13.06
N PRO A 343 12.90 13.38 13.27
CA PRO A 343 13.39 12.30 14.13
C PRO A 343 12.83 12.34 15.55
N THR A 344 12.66 13.53 16.13
CA THR A 344 12.11 13.70 17.48
C THR A 344 10.66 13.21 17.56
N ALA A 345 9.84 13.44 16.54
CA ALA A 345 8.47 12.94 16.50
C ALA A 345 8.42 11.42 16.40
N ARG A 346 9.29 10.82 15.58
CA ARG A 346 9.42 9.35 15.48
C ARG A 346 9.83 8.73 16.80
N GLU A 347 10.86 9.29 17.44
CA GLU A 347 11.37 8.81 18.73
C GLU A 347 10.32 8.96 19.84
N TRP A 348 9.62 10.10 19.87
CA TRP A 348 8.55 10.35 20.84
C TRP A 348 7.42 9.32 20.69
N PHE A 349 6.92 9.11 19.47
CA PHE A 349 5.87 8.13 19.20
C PHE A 349 6.32 6.69 19.58
N GLN A 350 7.52 6.29 19.12
CA GLN A 350 8.08 4.98 19.47
C GLN A 350 8.30 4.80 20.98
N SER A 351 8.63 5.87 21.71
CA SER A 351 8.85 5.79 23.15
C SER A 351 7.56 5.41 23.90
N HIS A 352 6.42 5.97 23.50
CA HIS A 352 5.12 5.63 24.05
C HIS A 352 4.73 4.17 23.75
N LEU A 353 4.94 3.73 22.51
CA LEU A 353 4.70 2.32 22.15
C LEU A 353 5.59 1.37 22.94
N LYS A 354 6.87 1.69 23.14
CA LYS A 354 7.80 0.90 23.98
C LYS A 354 7.39 0.91 25.45
N GLN A 355 6.84 2.01 25.96
CA GLN A 355 6.31 2.09 27.33
C GLN A 355 5.11 1.16 27.50
N LEU A 356 4.16 1.15 26.56
CA LEU A 356 3.03 0.21 26.56
C LEU A 356 3.50 -1.25 26.58
N ARG A 357 4.48 -1.60 25.72
CA ARG A 357 5.09 -2.95 25.74
C ARG A 357 5.71 -3.28 27.09
N SER A 358 6.45 -2.36 27.68
CA SER A 358 7.15 -2.58 28.96
C SER A 358 6.19 -2.67 30.14
N LYS A 359 5.11 -1.87 30.13
CA LYS A 359 4.12 -1.77 31.22
C LYS A 359 3.16 -2.97 31.25
N TYR A 360 2.64 -3.38 30.09
CA TYR A 360 1.59 -4.39 30.00
C TYR A 360 1.99 -5.68 29.29
N GLY A 361 3.13 -5.70 28.59
CA GLY A 361 3.53 -6.85 27.76
C GLY A 361 2.85 -6.88 26.39
N ILE A 362 2.47 -5.72 25.84
CA ILE A 362 1.97 -5.61 24.46
C ILE A 362 2.99 -6.26 23.49
N ALA A 363 2.50 -7.09 22.58
CA ALA A 363 3.34 -7.83 21.65
C ALA A 363 3.76 -6.97 20.45
N SER A 364 2.80 -6.26 19.83
CA SER A 364 3.04 -5.34 18.71
C SER A 364 1.83 -4.42 18.47
N PHE A 365 1.74 -3.78 17.29
CA PHE A 365 0.76 -2.76 16.96
C PHE A 365 0.23 -2.89 15.52
N LYS A 366 -1.03 -2.51 15.34
CA LYS A 366 -1.65 -2.25 14.04
C LYS A 366 -1.50 -0.77 13.72
N PHE A 367 -0.71 -0.44 12.71
CA PHE A 367 -0.43 0.94 12.28
C PHE A 367 -1.38 1.33 11.16
N ASP A 368 -2.44 2.05 11.53
CA ASP A 368 -3.51 2.46 10.64
C ASP A 368 -3.31 3.90 10.15
N ALA A 369 -3.99 4.25 9.05
CA ALA A 369 -3.75 5.45 8.27
C ALA A 369 -2.33 5.51 7.68
N GLY A 370 -1.78 6.73 7.57
CA GLY A 370 -0.44 7.00 7.06
C GLY A 370 -0.43 7.42 5.59
N GLU A 371 -1.59 7.58 4.96
CA GLU A 371 -1.73 8.04 3.59
C GLU A 371 -1.61 9.57 3.47
N VAL A 372 -1.09 10.03 2.33
CA VAL A 372 -0.97 11.46 1.97
C VAL A 372 -2.34 12.15 1.90
N SER A 373 -3.43 11.43 1.63
CA SER A 373 -4.79 12.01 1.59
C SER A 373 -5.22 12.68 2.90
N TYR A 374 -4.56 12.38 4.02
CA TYR A 374 -4.81 13.07 5.30
C TYR A 374 -3.95 14.31 5.51
N LEU A 375 -2.84 14.46 4.78
CA LEU A 375 -2.04 15.67 4.82
C LEU A 375 -2.81 16.84 4.17
N PRO A 376 -2.65 18.08 4.66
CA PRO A 376 -3.17 19.24 3.95
C PRO A 376 -2.58 19.33 2.54
N LYS A 377 -3.33 19.88 1.58
CA LYS A 377 -2.85 20.08 0.19
C LYS A 377 -1.52 20.85 0.14
N GLN A 378 -1.36 21.84 1.01
CA GLN A 378 -0.10 22.54 1.23
C GLN A 378 0.28 22.46 2.70
N PHE A 379 1.52 22.05 2.96
CA PHE A 379 2.04 21.87 4.31
C PHE A 379 3.55 22.15 4.36
N SER A 380 4.06 22.27 5.58
CA SER A 380 5.48 22.32 5.90
C SER A 380 5.83 21.16 6.82
N SER A 381 6.97 20.52 6.53
CA SER A 381 7.54 19.40 7.28
C SER A 381 8.97 19.73 7.69
N PHE A 382 9.46 19.06 8.72
CA PHE A 382 10.80 19.23 9.30
C PHE A 382 11.89 19.06 8.24
N ARG A 383 11.73 18.09 7.33
CA ARG A 383 12.49 18.04 6.08
C ARG A 383 11.56 18.35 4.91
N PRO A 384 11.88 19.33 4.06
CA PRO A 384 11.11 19.57 2.83
C PRO A 384 11.03 18.29 1.99
N LEU A 385 9.83 17.98 1.53
CA LEU A 385 9.55 16.81 0.71
C LEU A 385 9.30 17.23 -0.73
N SER A 386 10.02 16.64 -1.68
CA SER A 386 9.71 16.75 -3.11
C SER A 386 8.52 15.88 -3.50
N ASP A 387 8.39 14.72 -2.86
CA ASP A 387 7.25 13.80 -2.96
C ASP A 387 6.60 13.63 -1.57
N PRO A 388 5.32 14.00 -1.39
CA PRO A 388 4.64 13.86 -0.11
C PRO A 388 4.56 12.40 0.38
N SER A 389 4.58 11.41 -0.50
CA SER A 389 4.50 9.98 -0.15
C SER A 389 5.75 9.51 0.61
N ILE A 390 6.83 10.29 0.62
CA ILE A 390 7.97 10.07 1.51
C ILE A 390 7.55 10.16 2.98
N TRP A 391 6.56 10.99 3.34
CA TRP A 391 6.02 11.02 4.70
C TRP A 391 5.41 9.68 5.09
N SER A 392 4.60 9.08 4.20
CA SER A 392 4.01 7.75 4.38
C SER A 392 5.09 6.68 4.56
N ARG A 393 6.14 6.71 3.73
CA ARG A 393 7.31 5.82 3.90
C ARG A 393 7.94 5.97 5.29
N ARG A 394 8.12 7.20 5.79
CA ARG A 394 8.69 7.43 7.14
C ARG A 394 7.77 6.93 8.26
N TYR A 395 6.46 6.99 8.07
CA TYR A 395 5.49 6.38 8.97
C TYR A 395 5.65 4.85 8.98
N THR A 396 5.74 4.21 7.83
CA THR A 396 5.97 2.75 7.76
C THR A 396 7.32 2.37 8.37
N GLU A 397 8.41 3.10 8.09
CA GLU A 397 9.74 2.85 8.65
C GLU A 397 9.76 2.95 10.18
N MET A 398 8.88 3.76 10.78
CA MET A 398 8.74 3.85 12.23
C MET A 398 8.26 2.52 12.85
N ALA A 399 7.53 1.67 12.11
CA ALA A 399 7.04 0.38 12.58
C ALA A 399 8.12 -0.72 12.66
N ILE A 400 9.31 -0.52 12.06
CA ILE A 400 10.38 -1.54 11.97
C ILE A 400 10.70 -2.24 13.31
N PRO A 401 10.79 -1.56 14.47
CA PRO A 401 11.09 -2.22 15.74
C PRO A 401 10.00 -3.18 16.25
N PHE A 402 8.83 -3.21 15.61
CA PHE A 402 7.65 -3.98 16.02
C PHE A 402 7.26 -5.07 15.00
N TYR A 403 8.08 -5.28 13.97
CA TYR A 403 7.75 -6.06 12.76
C TYR A 403 7.16 -7.46 13.00
N GLU A 404 7.53 -8.14 14.09
CA GLU A 404 7.17 -9.54 14.35
C GLU A 404 5.66 -9.82 14.23
N LEU A 405 4.83 -8.93 14.80
CA LEU A 405 3.36 -9.02 14.75
C LEU A 405 2.74 -7.69 14.32
N ALA A 406 3.53 -6.79 13.73
CA ALA A 406 3.02 -5.51 13.27
C ALA A 406 2.35 -5.64 11.91
N GLU A 407 1.33 -4.82 11.72
CA GLU A 407 0.79 -4.53 10.39
C GLU A 407 0.81 -3.04 10.10
N VAL A 408 0.91 -2.69 8.82
CA VAL A 408 0.91 -1.33 8.29
C VAL A 408 -0.06 -1.24 7.14
N ARG A 409 -0.85 -0.17 7.06
CA ARG A 409 -1.84 0.04 5.99
C ARG A 409 -1.26 0.70 4.72
N VAL A 410 -0.20 1.49 4.87
CA VAL A 410 0.36 2.32 3.79
C VAL A 410 1.71 1.80 3.30
N GLY A 411 1.91 1.81 1.98
CA GLY A 411 3.13 1.35 1.31
C GLY A 411 3.56 2.24 0.14
N TYR A 412 4.74 2.84 0.27
CA TYR A 412 5.44 3.52 -0.81
C TYR A 412 6.95 3.42 -0.59
N GLN A 413 7.69 2.83 -1.52
CA GLN A 413 9.14 2.56 -1.43
C GLN A 413 9.55 1.90 -0.10
N SER A 414 8.71 1.01 0.41
CA SER A 414 8.80 0.45 1.76
C SER A 414 8.83 -1.08 1.79
N GLN A 415 9.14 -1.71 0.65
CA GLN A 415 9.23 -3.17 0.49
C GLN A 415 10.28 -3.83 1.40
N ASN A 416 11.25 -3.06 1.90
CA ASN A 416 12.26 -3.54 2.86
C ASN A 416 11.71 -3.78 4.27
N ILE A 417 10.46 -3.39 4.55
CA ILE A 417 9.87 -3.48 5.87
C ILE A 417 9.23 -4.86 6.05
N SER A 418 9.69 -5.57 7.08
CA SER A 418 9.25 -6.93 7.41
C SER A 418 7.94 -7.01 8.19
N CYS A 419 7.08 -5.99 8.09
CA CYS A 419 5.73 -5.99 8.66
C CYS A 419 4.76 -6.60 7.65
N PHE A 420 3.58 -7.02 8.11
CA PHE A 420 2.48 -7.27 7.19
C PHE A 420 1.94 -5.96 6.62
N PHE A 421 1.74 -5.89 5.31
CA PHE A 421 1.04 -4.80 4.64
C PHE A 421 -0.42 -5.18 4.51
N ARG A 422 -1.27 -4.49 5.25
CA ARG A 422 -2.73 -4.71 5.22
C ARG A 422 -3.31 -4.01 4.01
N ILE A 423 -4.15 -4.72 3.28
CA ILE A 423 -4.98 -4.14 2.21
C ILE A 423 -6.04 -3.20 2.81
N ILE A 424 -6.56 -2.26 2.02
CA ILE A 424 -7.58 -1.30 2.50
C ILE A 424 -8.86 -2.03 2.94
N ASP A 425 -9.58 -1.43 3.90
CA ASP A 425 -10.87 -1.89 4.37
C ASP A 425 -11.80 -2.32 3.22
N ARG A 426 -12.51 -3.42 3.43
CA ARG A 426 -13.53 -3.93 2.50
C ARG A 426 -14.86 -3.99 3.18
N ASP A 427 -15.91 -3.57 2.46
CA ASP A 427 -17.28 -3.73 2.91
C ASP A 427 -17.69 -5.21 2.78
N SER A 428 -18.70 -5.60 3.56
CA SER A 428 -19.25 -6.95 3.56
C SER A 428 -20.14 -7.22 2.33
N VAL A 429 -19.54 -7.18 1.13
CA VAL A 429 -20.24 -7.33 -0.15
C VAL A 429 -19.46 -8.24 -1.12
N TRP A 430 -20.14 -8.81 -2.12
CA TRP A 430 -19.52 -9.70 -3.11
C TRP A 430 -18.68 -8.98 -4.17
N GLY A 431 -18.89 -7.69 -4.39
CA GLY A 431 -18.42 -6.94 -5.57
C GLY A 431 -16.90 -6.74 -5.70
N TYR A 432 -16.50 -6.18 -6.83
CA TYR A 432 -15.11 -5.75 -7.08
C TYR A 432 -14.76 -4.41 -6.44
N GLU A 433 -15.78 -3.61 -6.10
CA GLU A 433 -15.60 -2.40 -5.31
C GLU A 433 -15.52 -2.77 -3.83
N LEU A 434 -14.30 -2.79 -3.29
CA LEU A 434 -14.02 -3.06 -1.88
C LEU A 434 -14.82 -4.24 -1.29
N GLY A 435 -15.04 -5.30 -2.07
CA GLY A 435 -15.76 -6.50 -1.66
C GLY A 435 -14.93 -7.77 -1.87
N LEU A 436 -15.55 -8.94 -1.68
CA LEU A 436 -14.89 -10.25 -1.76
C LEU A 436 -14.16 -10.47 -3.09
N LYS A 437 -14.79 -10.15 -4.23
CA LYS A 437 -14.18 -10.34 -5.57
C LYS A 437 -12.90 -9.52 -5.77
N SER A 438 -12.67 -8.47 -4.98
CA SER A 438 -11.48 -7.63 -5.07
C SER A 438 -10.24 -8.24 -4.38
N LEU A 439 -10.40 -9.22 -3.48
CA LEU A 439 -9.29 -9.72 -2.64
C LEU A 439 -8.13 -10.28 -3.46
N ILE A 440 -8.39 -11.29 -4.30
CA ILE A 440 -7.36 -11.91 -5.14
C ILE A 440 -6.72 -10.88 -6.08
N PRO A 441 -7.49 -10.06 -6.82
CA PRO A 441 -6.92 -8.97 -7.61
C PRO A 441 -5.98 -8.04 -6.85
N THR A 442 -6.37 -7.61 -5.64
CA THR A 442 -5.55 -6.69 -4.84
C THR A 442 -4.28 -7.35 -4.33
N VAL A 443 -4.38 -8.58 -3.81
CA VAL A 443 -3.22 -9.34 -3.32
C VAL A 443 -2.21 -9.56 -4.44
N LEU A 444 -2.67 -9.93 -5.65
CA LEU A 444 -1.79 -10.07 -6.82
C LEU A 444 -1.16 -8.74 -7.23
N THR A 445 -1.92 -7.65 -7.26
CA THR A 445 -1.38 -6.31 -7.54
C THR A 445 -0.30 -5.93 -6.54
N ILE A 446 -0.55 -6.02 -5.24
CA ILE A 446 0.42 -5.66 -4.19
C ILE A 446 1.65 -6.57 -4.23
N SER A 447 1.46 -7.86 -4.49
CA SER A 447 2.57 -8.82 -4.68
C SER A 447 3.49 -8.37 -5.81
N MET A 448 2.93 -7.89 -6.92
CA MET A 448 3.68 -7.34 -8.06
C MET A 448 4.40 -6.03 -7.76
N LEU A 449 3.94 -5.27 -6.76
CA LEU A 449 4.62 -4.06 -6.30
C LEU A 449 5.76 -4.36 -5.34
N GLY A 450 6.11 -5.64 -5.14
CA GLY A 450 7.25 -6.08 -4.34
C GLY A 450 6.98 -6.16 -2.85
N TYR A 451 5.70 -6.18 -2.43
CA TYR A 451 5.29 -6.34 -1.04
C TYR A 451 4.90 -7.81 -0.78
N PRO A 452 5.76 -8.61 -0.15
CA PRO A 452 5.57 -10.06 -0.04
C PRO A 452 4.67 -10.47 1.12
N PHE A 453 4.69 -9.72 2.23
CA PHE A 453 3.95 -10.03 3.45
C PHE A 453 2.63 -9.27 3.44
N ILE A 454 1.60 -9.83 2.80
CA ILE A 454 0.31 -9.17 2.64
C ILE A 454 -0.66 -9.71 3.70
N LYS A 455 -1.27 -8.83 4.49
CA LYS A 455 -2.40 -9.19 5.33
C LYS A 455 -3.68 -8.85 4.61
N THR A 456 -4.51 -9.85 4.41
CA THR A 456 -5.83 -9.65 3.81
C THR A 456 -6.82 -9.11 4.83
N GLU A 457 -7.93 -8.60 4.33
CA GLU A 457 -8.96 -8.02 5.18
C GLU A 457 -9.67 -9.07 6.04
N MET A 458 -10.26 -8.61 7.14
CA MET A 458 -11.03 -9.43 8.08
C MET A 458 -12.05 -10.31 7.34
N ILE A 459 -12.16 -11.56 7.78
CA ILE A 459 -13.13 -12.53 7.24
C ILE A 459 -14.55 -11.97 7.38
N GLY A 460 -15.25 -11.89 6.26
CA GLY A 460 -16.59 -11.31 6.15
C GLY A 460 -16.64 -9.80 5.92
N GLY A 461 -15.49 -9.11 5.90
CA GLY A 461 -15.40 -7.65 5.68
C GLY A 461 -15.70 -6.80 6.91
N ASN A 462 -15.55 -5.48 6.74
CA ASN A 462 -15.86 -4.45 7.73
C ASN A 462 -17.37 -4.15 7.73
N PHE A 463 -18.12 -4.95 8.48
CA PHE A 463 -19.57 -4.83 8.56
C PHE A 463 -20.01 -3.43 9.05
N PHE A 464 -20.89 -2.79 8.28
CA PHE A 464 -21.68 -1.63 8.68
C PHE A 464 -23.11 -1.78 8.17
N PRO A 465 -24.16 -1.61 9.01
CA PRO A 465 -25.55 -1.82 8.59
C PRO A 465 -25.94 -1.04 7.33
N ASN A 466 -25.43 0.19 7.17
CA ASN A 466 -25.78 1.06 6.04
C ASN A 466 -24.90 0.87 4.78
N LYS A 467 -23.91 -0.04 4.82
CA LYS A 467 -22.99 -0.32 3.70
C LYS A 467 -22.93 -1.80 3.33
N THR A 468 -23.69 -2.63 4.04
CA THR A 468 -23.70 -4.08 3.84
C THR A 468 -24.99 -4.49 3.16
N GLU A 469 -24.89 -5.27 2.08
CA GLU A 469 -26.07 -5.82 1.41
C GLU A 469 -26.61 -7.01 2.21
N GLY A 470 -27.93 -7.01 2.49
CA GLY A 470 -28.63 -8.18 3.04
C GLY A 470 -28.44 -8.48 4.53
N ALA A 471 -27.71 -7.65 5.28
CA ALA A 471 -27.38 -7.89 6.69
C ALA A 471 -28.04 -6.88 7.64
N VAL A 472 -28.55 -7.36 8.78
CA VAL A 472 -29.13 -6.51 9.85
C VAL A 472 -28.14 -6.32 11.01
N GLU A 473 -27.44 -7.37 11.44
CA GLU A 473 -26.50 -7.34 12.58
C GLU A 473 -25.11 -7.93 12.29
N ILE A 474 -25.00 -8.87 11.34
CA ILE A 474 -23.76 -9.51 10.87
C ILE A 474 -23.87 -9.81 9.36
N PRO A 475 -22.77 -9.94 8.61
CA PRO A 475 -22.76 -10.23 7.17
C PRO A 475 -23.55 -11.49 6.82
N ASP A 476 -24.02 -11.57 5.57
CA ASP A 476 -24.62 -12.78 5.02
C ASP A 476 -23.71 -14.02 5.26
N GLN A 477 -24.33 -15.13 5.64
CA GLN A 477 -23.63 -16.35 6.05
C GLN A 477 -22.84 -16.96 4.90
N GLU A 478 -23.40 -17.01 3.68
CA GLU A 478 -22.71 -17.56 2.52
C GLU A 478 -21.52 -16.67 2.13
N LEU A 479 -21.69 -15.34 2.15
CA LEU A 479 -20.58 -14.40 1.95
C LEU A 479 -19.45 -14.64 2.96
N TYR A 480 -19.80 -14.75 4.25
CA TYR A 480 -18.83 -14.99 5.31
C TYR A 480 -18.06 -16.30 5.09
N ILE A 481 -18.78 -17.39 4.77
CA ILE A 481 -18.17 -18.70 4.48
C ILE A 481 -17.22 -18.58 3.29
N ARG A 482 -17.63 -18.01 2.16
CA ARG A 482 -16.74 -17.87 0.99
C ARG A 482 -15.52 -17.00 1.24
N TRP A 483 -15.66 -15.98 2.08
CA TRP A 483 -14.54 -15.16 2.51
C TRP A 483 -13.55 -15.97 3.37
N LEU A 484 -14.05 -16.75 4.32
CA LEU A 484 -13.26 -17.64 5.16
C LEU A 484 -12.49 -18.66 4.32
N GLU A 485 -13.17 -19.32 3.36
CA GLU A 485 -12.57 -20.29 2.45
C GLU A 485 -11.41 -19.68 1.67
N LEU A 486 -11.59 -18.46 1.15
CA LEU A 486 -10.55 -17.73 0.43
C LEU A 486 -9.40 -17.30 1.35
N SER A 487 -9.70 -16.76 2.53
CA SER A 487 -8.70 -16.31 3.50
C SER A 487 -7.80 -17.44 4.00
N ALA A 488 -8.27 -18.69 4.02
CA ALA A 488 -7.46 -19.84 4.37
C ALA A 488 -6.28 -20.09 3.41
N PHE A 489 -6.27 -19.49 2.22
CA PHE A 489 -5.17 -19.58 1.26
C PHE A 489 -4.31 -18.30 1.19
N MET A 490 -4.58 -17.32 2.06
CA MET A 490 -3.87 -16.04 2.10
C MET A 490 -2.73 -16.08 3.13
N PRO A 491 -1.75 -15.15 3.09
CA PRO A 491 -0.60 -15.19 4.00
C PRO A 491 -0.94 -15.08 5.51
N SER A 492 -2.14 -14.62 5.84
CA SER A 492 -2.66 -14.58 7.21
C SER A 492 -4.19 -14.63 7.21
N MET A 493 -4.77 -15.14 8.30
CA MET A 493 -6.21 -15.13 8.55
C MET A 493 -6.54 -14.18 9.69
N GLN A 494 -7.57 -13.35 9.54
CA GLN A 494 -8.06 -12.48 10.60
C GLN A 494 -9.57 -12.60 10.77
N PHE A 495 -10.00 -12.97 11.97
CA PHE A 495 -11.39 -12.87 12.39
C PHE A 495 -11.63 -11.55 13.10
N SER A 496 -12.74 -10.90 12.80
CA SER A 496 -13.29 -9.87 13.66
C SER A 496 -14.76 -10.08 13.94
N ILE A 497 -15.47 -10.66 12.97
CA ILE A 497 -16.77 -11.27 13.17
C ILE A 497 -16.52 -12.75 13.42
N PRO A 498 -16.72 -13.24 14.66
CA PRO A 498 -16.41 -14.62 14.97
C PRO A 498 -17.50 -15.59 14.48
N PRO A 499 -17.13 -16.82 14.09
CA PRO A 499 -18.05 -17.77 13.48
C PRO A 499 -19.18 -18.20 14.43
N TRP A 500 -18.98 -18.13 15.74
CA TRP A 500 -19.98 -18.48 16.75
C TRP A 500 -21.13 -17.47 16.90
N LEU A 501 -21.18 -16.40 16.08
CA LEU A 501 -22.36 -15.55 15.96
C LEU A 501 -23.39 -16.09 14.96
N TYR A 502 -22.98 -17.03 14.11
CA TYR A 502 -23.86 -17.74 13.21
C TYR A 502 -24.39 -19.00 13.91
N ASP A 503 -24.10 -20.18 13.36
CA ASP A 503 -24.56 -21.46 13.85
C ASP A 503 -23.40 -22.46 14.00
N LYS A 504 -23.75 -23.70 14.35
CA LYS A 504 -22.78 -24.78 14.52
C LYS A 504 -22.06 -25.12 13.20
N GLU A 505 -22.74 -25.02 12.06
CA GLU A 505 -22.17 -25.34 10.75
C GLU A 505 -21.05 -24.37 10.40
N VAL A 506 -21.26 -23.06 10.59
CA VAL A 506 -20.22 -22.05 10.34
C VAL A 506 -19.02 -22.24 11.27
N ILE A 507 -19.23 -22.65 12.53
CA ILE A 507 -18.13 -22.97 13.45
C ILE A 507 -17.31 -24.16 12.94
N GLU A 508 -17.97 -25.24 12.49
CA GLU A 508 -17.30 -26.43 11.97
C GLU A 508 -16.53 -26.13 10.67
N ILE A 509 -17.10 -25.31 9.77
CA ILE A 509 -16.42 -24.83 8.57
C ILE A 509 -15.20 -23.98 8.94
N ALA A 510 -15.34 -23.05 9.89
CA ALA A 510 -14.23 -22.23 10.38
C ALA A 510 -13.11 -23.09 10.96
N GLN A 511 -13.43 -24.06 11.81
CA GLN A 511 -12.44 -24.99 12.36
C GLN A 511 -11.69 -25.74 11.25
N LYS A 512 -12.42 -26.32 10.29
CA LYS A 512 -11.84 -27.03 9.14
C LYS A 512 -10.88 -26.16 8.33
N PHE A 513 -11.26 -24.93 8.00
CA PHE A 513 -10.42 -24.05 7.19
C PHE A 513 -9.25 -23.46 7.98
N THR A 514 -9.39 -23.22 9.28
CA THR A 514 -8.25 -22.86 10.13
C THR A 514 -7.25 -24.00 10.28
N GLU A 515 -7.71 -25.24 10.40
CA GLU A 515 -6.85 -26.43 10.45
C GLU A 515 -6.16 -26.70 9.11
N LEU A 516 -6.88 -26.54 7.99
CA LEU A 516 -6.30 -26.61 6.64
C LEU A 516 -5.21 -25.56 6.46
N HIS A 517 -5.49 -24.32 6.86
CA HIS A 517 -4.52 -23.24 6.79
C HIS A 517 -3.28 -23.54 7.64
N GLU A 518 -3.47 -23.94 8.88
CA GLU A 518 -2.39 -24.27 9.82
C GLU A 518 -1.51 -25.43 9.35
N SER A 519 -2.12 -26.52 8.88
CA SER A 519 -1.44 -27.77 8.59
C SER A 519 -0.83 -27.86 7.19
N LEU A 520 -1.43 -27.18 6.20
CA LEU A 520 -1.02 -27.26 4.80
C LEU A 520 -0.54 -25.92 4.24
N VAL A 521 -1.33 -24.85 4.40
CA VAL A 521 -1.05 -23.59 3.71
C VAL A 521 0.09 -22.83 4.38
N ALA A 522 0.05 -22.64 5.70
CA ALA A 522 1.04 -21.88 6.44
C ALA A 522 2.48 -22.45 6.31
N PRO A 523 2.73 -23.77 6.36
CA PRO A 523 4.07 -24.32 6.08
C PRO A 523 4.61 -23.91 4.70
N LEU A 524 3.79 -23.96 3.65
CA LEU A 524 4.17 -23.55 2.30
C LEU A 524 4.43 -22.04 2.21
N LEU A 525 3.58 -21.23 2.86
CA LEU A 525 3.78 -19.77 2.94
C LEU A 525 5.09 -19.41 3.65
N LEU A 526 5.45 -20.13 4.72
CA LEU A 526 6.68 -19.91 5.48
C LEU A 526 7.93 -20.32 4.70
N GLU A 527 7.86 -21.40 3.92
CA GLU A 527 8.92 -21.78 2.98
C GLU A 527 9.16 -20.66 1.96
N LEU A 528 8.10 -20.18 1.31
CA LEU A 528 8.16 -19.07 0.36
C LEU A 528 8.62 -17.76 1.03
N ALA A 529 8.20 -17.49 2.26
CA ALA A 529 8.67 -16.34 3.03
C ALA A 529 10.18 -16.40 3.30
N GLY A 530 10.74 -17.61 3.48
CA GLY A 530 12.18 -17.85 3.51
C GLY A 530 12.87 -17.35 2.24
N GLU A 531 12.36 -17.75 1.08
CA GLU A 531 12.90 -17.38 -0.24
C GLU A 531 12.88 -15.88 -0.51
N VAL A 532 11.88 -15.16 0.03
CA VAL A 532 11.69 -13.71 -0.19
C VAL A 532 12.95 -12.93 0.22
N THR A 533 13.56 -13.28 1.35
CA THR A 533 14.72 -12.55 1.89
C THR A 533 15.96 -12.68 1.00
N ASP A 534 16.01 -13.71 0.15
CA ASP A 534 17.06 -13.95 -0.82
C ASP A 534 16.72 -13.40 -2.21
N THR A 535 15.52 -13.67 -2.70
CA THR A 535 15.13 -13.49 -4.10
C THR A 535 14.35 -12.22 -4.38
N GLY A 536 13.56 -11.75 -3.41
CA GLY A 536 12.52 -10.74 -3.58
C GLY A 536 11.31 -11.23 -4.39
N ASP A 537 11.21 -12.53 -4.67
CA ASP A 537 10.08 -13.12 -5.39
C ASP A 537 8.82 -13.09 -4.49
N PRO A 538 7.61 -12.85 -5.03
CA PRO A 538 6.38 -12.78 -4.23
C PRO A 538 5.96 -14.15 -3.69
N ILE A 539 5.20 -14.14 -2.58
CA ILE A 539 4.60 -15.35 -1.99
C ILE A 539 3.37 -15.77 -2.81
N ILE A 540 2.40 -14.86 -2.98
CA ILE A 540 1.22 -15.09 -3.80
C ILE A 540 1.57 -14.73 -5.24
N ARG A 541 1.53 -15.73 -6.12
CA ARG A 541 2.04 -15.64 -7.50
C ARG A 541 0.89 -15.79 -8.51
N PRO A 542 0.87 -14.97 -9.58
CA PRO A 542 -0.09 -15.17 -10.67
C PRO A 542 0.25 -16.40 -11.52
N ILE A 543 -0.71 -16.91 -12.30
CA ILE A 543 -0.55 -18.14 -13.10
C ILE A 543 0.65 -18.04 -14.07
N TRP A 544 0.83 -16.90 -14.74
CA TRP A 544 1.95 -16.68 -15.65
C TRP A 544 3.32 -16.77 -14.97
N TRP A 545 3.40 -16.75 -13.63
CA TRP A 545 4.65 -16.93 -12.90
C TRP A 545 5.30 -18.28 -13.18
N ILE A 546 4.48 -19.34 -13.22
CA ILE A 546 4.90 -20.72 -13.47
C ILE A 546 4.75 -21.12 -14.94
N SER A 547 3.84 -20.47 -15.67
CA SER A 547 3.57 -20.73 -17.08
C SER A 547 3.58 -19.44 -17.91
N PRO A 548 4.75 -18.80 -18.09
CA PRO A 548 4.83 -17.47 -18.70
C PRO A 548 4.60 -17.44 -20.22
N ARG A 549 4.34 -18.60 -20.85
CA ARG A 549 4.11 -18.78 -22.29
C ARG A 549 2.73 -19.39 -22.60
N ASP A 550 1.91 -19.57 -21.58
CA ASP A 550 0.53 -20.06 -21.72
C ASP A 550 -0.37 -18.83 -21.85
N GLU A 551 -0.87 -18.62 -23.07
CA GLU A 551 -1.56 -17.39 -23.52
C GLU A 551 -3.00 -17.28 -23.01
#